data_AF-A0A497SZJ9-F1
#
_entry.id   AF-A0A497SZJ9-F1
#
_cell.length_a   1.000
_cell.length_b   1.000
_cell.length_c   1.000
_cell.angle_alpha   90.00
_cell.angle_beta   90.00
_cell.angle_gamma   90.00
#
_symmetry.space_group_name_H-M   'P 1'
#
loop_
_entity.id
_entity.type
_entity.pdbx_description
1 polymer ?
#
loop_
_entity_poly.entity_id
_entity_poly.type
_entity_poly.pdbx_seq_one_letter_code
_entity_poly.pdbx_strand_id
1 'polypeptide(L)'
;EILNSSLVWNHSVTITGLSSGKTYYYNITSCDEAGNCNESGVFSFTTSSSESGGTSDGSSGGGERGSNITACSKIWNKIVSGTEAVMNITREDIGIREIVIKVKKDVRYPKLTVSKLSDIPTKTPLPEGIPYQYLQINNIGLNEDVLEEVNITFRVEKTWINENNLTRDSIKLFRFLDEKWEWKALETWHEREDNTYVYYAAKSPGFSYFVITGINETKEKICENGEKRCYGKEMQECNGTGWVTIKKCEYKCNETTLSCENRSLIVSGTGVCKSGETKCEGKSIMECIEGEWKVKKVCEYGCLNGSCVSKPETEDLSWAFVLGLVAVLGVLVYFGFVRK
;
A
#
# COMPACT_ATOMS: atom_id res chain seq x y z
N GLU A 1 50.54 17.56 3.59
CA GLU A 1 50.38 16.16 4.03
C GLU A 1 50.48 16.13 5.54
N ILE A 2 49.54 15.50 6.24
CA ILE A 2 49.62 15.35 7.70
C ILE A 2 49.87 13.88 7.97
N LEU A 3 51.02 13.57 8.56
CA LEU A 3 51.52 12.22 8.77
C LEU A 3 51.35 11.82 10.23
N ASN A 4 50.82 10.63 10.45
CA ASN A 4 50.83 9.97 11.75
C ASN A 4 51.63 8.66 11.59
N SER A 5 52.86 8.65 12.14
CA SER A 5 53.81 7.53 12.01
C SER A 5 53.61 6.41 13.04
N SER A 6 52.55 6.48 13.86
CA SER A 6 52.28 5.43 14.84
C SER A 6 51.71 4.20 14.15
N LEU A 7 52.30 3.02 14.35
CA LEU A 7 51.78 1.74 13.85
C LEU A 7 50.62 1.27 14.72
N VAL A 8 49.49 1.97 14.61
CA VAL A 8 48.29 1.74 15.40
C VAL A 8 47.08 1.64 14.48
N TRP A 9 46.09 0.87 14.90
CA TRP A 9 44.87 0.66 14.10
C TRP A 9 43.97 1.90 14.02
N ASN A 10 44.05 2.80 15.01
CA ASN A 10 43.25 4.01 15.09
C ASN A 10 44.15 5.24 15.07
N HIS A 11 44.05 6.05 14.02
CA HIS A 11 44.70 7.34 13.95
C HIS A 11 43.71 8.46 14.27
N SER A 12 44.14 9.42 15.09
CA SER A 12 43.47 10.71 15.24
C SER A 12 44.40 11.79 14.71
N VAL A 13 43.89 12.63 13.82
CA VAL A 13 44.66 13.69 13.17
C VAL A 13 43.87 14.98 13.31
N THR A 14 44.49 16.00 13.91
CA THR A 14 43.89 17.33 14.04
C THR A 14 44.38 18.21 12.90
N ILE A 15 43.44 18.81 12.15
CA ILE A 15 43.73 19.73 11.06
C ILE A 15 43.41 21.15 11.53
N THR A 16 44.41 22.02 11.59
CA THR A 16 44.27 23.42 12.03
C THR A 16 44.53 24.39 10.90
N GLY A 17 44.15 25.66 11.07
CA GLY A 17 44.45 26.73 10.09
C GLY A 17 43.55 26.72 8.85
N LEU A 18 42.37 26.07 8.93
CA LEU A 18 41.41 26.06 7.85
C LEU A 18 40.59 27.36 7.84
N SER A 19 40.31 27.89 6.65
CA SER A 19 39.43 29.04 6.47
C SER A 19 37.98 28.61 6.68
N SER A 20 37.24 29.39 7.46
CA SER A 20 35.82 29.16 7.74
C SER A 20 34.95 29.16 6.49
N GLY A 21 33.89 28.34 6.49
CA GLY A 21 32.91 28.27 5.40
C GLY A 21 33.43 27.64 4.11
N LYS A 22 34.63 27.04 4.10
CA LYS A 22 35.20 26.39 2.93
C LYS A 22 35.06 24.88 3.00
N THR A 23 34.71 24.28 1.86
CA THR A 23 34.74 22.83 1.65
C THR A 23 36.16 22.38 1.33
N TYR A 24 36.64 21.41 2.08
CA TYR A 24 37.93 20.77 1.90
C TYR A 24 37.71 19.33 1.47
N TYR A 25 38.58 18.86 0.57
CA TYR A 25 38.62 17.48 0.11
C TYR A 25 39.88 16.81 0.64
N TYR A 26 39.79 15.54 0.98
CA TYR A 26 40.94 14.78 1.47
C TYR A 26 40.87 13.31 1.07
N ASN A 27 42.04 12.71 0.97
CA ASN A 27 42.25 11.28 0.85
C ASN A 27 42.96 10.78 2.11
N ILE A 28 42.82 9.49 2.39
CA ILE A 28 43.49 8.80 3.49
C ILE A 28 44.40 7.75 2.85
N THR A 29 45.70 7.82 3.14
CA THR A 29 46.67 6.79 2.79
C THR A 29 47.16 6.15 4.08
N SER A 30 47.06 4.82 4.18
CA SER A 30 47.54 4.05 5.34
C SER A 30 48.54 3.01 4.86
N CYS A 31 49.72 3.00 5.48
CA CYS A 31 50.80 2.09 5.15
C CYS A 31 51.14 1.18 6.33
N ASP A 32 51.48 -0.07 6.07
CA ASP A 32 52.06 -0.97 7.07
C ASP A 32 53.58 -0.73 7.24
N GLU A 33 54.19 -1.42 8.22
CA GLU A 33 55.64 -1.32 8.49
C GLU A 33 56.51 -1.80 7.32
N ALA A 34 55.97 -2.65 6.45
CA ALA A 34 56.65 -3.13 5.25
C ALA A 34 56.53 -2.16 4.06
N GLY A 35 55.83 -1.03 4.22
CA GLY A 35 55.65 -0.01 3.20
C GLY A 35 54.51 -0.30 2.21
N ASN A 36 53.63 -1.27 2.50
CA ASN A 36 52.45 -1.50 1.69
C ASN A 36 51.36 -0.49 2.06
N CYS A 37 51.01 0.38 1.12
CA CYS A 37 50.03 1.44 1.32
C CYS A 37 48.70 1.12 0.64
N ASN A 38 47.60 1.47 1.31
CA ASN A 38 46.27 1.51 0.72
C ASN A 38 45.68 2.91 0.82
N GLU A 39 45.06 3.38 -0.26
CA GLU A 39 44.43 4.70 -0.33
C GLU A 39 42.90 4.58 -0.29
N SER A 40 42.25 5.54 0.34
CA SER A 40 40.80 5.65 0.42
C SER A 40 40.37 7.11 0.27
N GLY A 41 39.33 7.35 -0.51
CA GLY A 41 38.86 8.69 -0.85
C GLY A 41 38.04 8.71 -2.14
N VAL A 42 37.55 9.85 -2.61
CA VAL A 42 37.73 11.22 -2.06
C VAL A 42 36.67 11.51 -0.99
N PHE A 43 37.10 12.00 0.16
CA PHE A 43 36.21 12.48 1.22
C PHE A 43 36.16 14.01 1.23
N SER A 44 35.12 14.59 1.83
CA SER A 44 35.03 16.04 1.99
C SER A 44 34.40 16.44 3.32
N PHE A 45 34.72 17.66 3.77
CA PHE A 45 34.05 18.33 4.89
C PHE A 45 34.05 19.84 4.67
N THR A 46 33.05 20.53 5.23
CA THR A 46 32.96 21.99 5.18
C THR A 46 33.20 22.56 6.57
N THR A 47 34.10 23.53 6.67
CA THR A 47 34.38 24.23 7.93
C THR A 47 33.24 25.18 8.29
N SER A 48 32.96 25.34 9.58
CA SER A 48 31.96 26.31 10.08
C SER A 48 32.32 27.74 9.65
N SER A 49 31.32 28.56 9.33
CA SER A 49 31.49 29.99 9.00
C SER A 49 31.90 30.79 10.25
N SER A 50 32.79 31.78 10.08
CA SER A 50 33.14 32.72 11.16
C SER A 50 32.07 33.79 11.25
N GLU A 51 31.22 33.76 12.28
CA GLU A 51 30.32 34.87 12.58
C GLU A 51 31.11 36.00 13.25
N SER A 52 31.37 37.08 12.53
CA SER A 52 31.79 38.36 13.09
C SER A 52 30.56 39.23 13.31
N GLY A 53 30.26 39.58 14.56
CA GLY A 53 29.06 40.32 14.95
C GLY A 53 29.01 41.79 14.50
N GLY A 54 27.79 42.34 14.49
CA GLY A 54 27.54 43.79 14.45
C GLY A 54 26.24 44.26 13.78
N THR A 55 25.20 44.51 14.58
CA THR A 55 24.18 45.59 14.52
C THR A 55 23.26 45.82 13.29
N SER A 56 21.94 45.63 13.56
CA SER A 56 20.74 46.42 13.20
C SER A 56 20.44 46.95 11.77
N ASP A 57 19.16 46.77 11.42
CA ASP A 57 18.28 47.41 10.42
C ASP A 57 18.27 46.93 8.96
N GLY A 58 17.07 46.53 8.49
CA GLY A 58 16.65 46.57 7.09
C GLY A 58 16.25 45.24 6.44
N SER A 59 14.95 44.99 6.29
CA SER A 59 14.36 43.88 5.52
C SER A 59 14.85 43.77 4.07
N SER A 60 15.21 42.56 3.62
CA SER A 60 14.61 41.82 2.49
C SER A 60 15.60 40.83 1.83
N GLY A 61 15.20 39.54 1.75
CA GLY A 61 15.45 38.69 0.58
C GLY A 61 16.49 37.55 0.67
N GLY A 62 16.00 36.31 0.86
CA GLY A 62 16.50 35.01 0.35
C GLY A 62 17.93 34.57 0.73
N GLY A 63 18.15 33.59 1.60
CA GLY A 63 17.93 32.14 1.38
C GLY A 63 19.18 31.54 0.69
N GLU A 64 20.02 30.72 1.32
CA GLU A 64 19.72 29.34 1.69
C GLU A 64 20.28 28.91 3.07
N ARG A 65 19.47 28.06 3.71
CA ARG A 65 19.54 27.56 5.09
C ARG A 65 20.77 26.68 5.34
N GLY A 66 21.72 27.17 6.14
CA GLY A 66 22.61 26.30 6.90
C GLY A 66 21.78 25.46 7.88
N SER A 67 21.54 24.19 7.56
CA SER A 67 20.89 23.27 8.48
C SER A 67 21.87 23.01 9.62
N ASN A 68 21.52 23.44 10.84
CA ASN A 68 22.22 23.07 12.07
C ASN A 68 22.01 21.56 12.31
N ILE A 69 22.72 20.71 11.55
CA ILE A 69 22.63 19.26 11.65
C ILE A 69 23.31 18.84 12.94
N THR A 70 22.52 18.31 13.86
CA THR A 70 23.02 17.75 15.10
C THR A 70 23.25 16.26 14.92
N ALA A 71 24.47 15.77 15.13
CA ALA A 71 24.82 14.37 14.87
C ALA A 71 25.64 13.69 15.99
N CYS A 72 25.56 12.37 16.06
CA CYS A 72 26.47 11.50 16.80
C CYS A 72 26.91 10.32 15.92
N SER A 73 28.10 9.76 16.17
CA SER A 73 28.61 8.63 15.37
C SER A 73 29.30 7.58 16.23
N LYS A 74 29.29 6.34 15.76
CA LYS A 74 30.01 5.21 16.36
C LYS A 74 30.71 4.41 15.27
N ILE A 75 31.94 3.99 15.56
CA ILE A 75 32.74 3.08 14.74
C ILE A 75 32.99 1.81 15.56
N TRP A 76 32.85 0.64 14.94
CA TRP A 76 33.26 -0.63 15.54
C TRP A 76 34.50 -1.13 14.82
N ASN A 77 35.46 -1.73 15.53
CA ASN A 77 36.61 -2.37 14.87
C ASN A 77 36.14 -3.55 14.01
N LYS A 78 35.19 -4.32 14.53
CA LYS A 78 34.55 -5.44 13.86
C LYS A 78 33.18 -5.71 14.46
N ILE A 79 32.23 -6.10 13.65
CA ILE A 79 30.98 -6.74 14.08
C ILE A 79 31.06 -8.19 13.61
N VAL A 80 30.92 -9.13 14.54
CA VAL A 80 30.96 -10.57 14.26
C VAL A 80 29.55 -11.05 13.93
N SER A 81 29.43 -11.93 12.94
CA SER A 81 28.14 -12.54 12.58
C SER A 81 27.48 -13.21 13.80
N GLY A 82 26.17 -13.03 13.95
CA GLY A 82 25.40 -13.54 15.08
C GLY A 82 25.58 -12.78 16.41
N THR A 83 26.40 -11.73 16.46
CA THR A 83 26.56 -10.87 17.66
C THR A 83 25.83 -9.54 17.52
N GLU A 84 25.45 -8.95 18.66
CA GLU A 84 24.79 -7.65 18.70
C GLU A 84 25.80 -6.51 18.83
N ALA A 85 25.81 -5.64 17.83
CA ALA A 85 26.49 -4.35 17.89
C ALA A 85 25.51 -3.27 18.31
N VAL A 86 25.77 -2.65 19.46
CA VAL A 86 24.89 -1.64 20.05
C VAL A 86 25.49 -0.24 19.89
N MET A 87 24.69 0.73 19.46
CA MET A 87 25.00 2.16 19.53
C MET A 87 24.00 2.84 20.47
N ASN A 88 24.51 3.38 21.58
CA ASN A 88 23.72 4.19 22.52
C ASN A 88 23.84 5.67 22.16
N ILE A 89 22.72 6.37 22.15
CA ILE A 89 22.64 7.80 21.86
C ILE A 89 22.22 8.52 23.15
N THR A 90 23.14 9.32 23.69
CA THR A 90 22.94 10.10 24.92
C THR A 90 22.58 11.56 24.65
N ARG A 91 22.57 11.98 23.38
CA ARG A 91 22.20 13.35 22.99
C ARG A 91 20.71 13.59 23.23
N GLU A 92 20.35 14.54 24.08
CA GLU A 92 18.95 14.75 24.47
C GLU A 92 18.06 15.27 23.34
N ASP A 93 18.65 15.98 22.37
CA ASP A 93 17.91 16.56 21.24
C ASP A 93 17.52 15.56 20.15
N ILE A 94 18.12 14.36 20.15
CA ILE A 94 17.80 13.24 19.25
C ILE A 94 16.78 12.32 19.95
N GLY A 95 15.76 11.85 19.24
CA GLY A 95 14.73 10.96 19.77
C GLY A 95 15.15 9.50 19.86
N ILE A 96 16.04 9.05 18.96
CA ILE A 96 16.62 7.68 19.00
C ILE A 96 17.52 7.55 20.23
N ARG A 97 17.38 6.46 20.99
CA ARG A 97 18.18 6.14 22.20
C ARG A 97 19.14 4.99 21.98
N GLU A 98 18.76 4.01 21.19
CA GLU A 98 19.57 2.83 20.93
C GLU A 98 19.35 2.32 19.51
N ILE A 99 20.43 1.82 18.90
CA ILE A 99 20.37 1.06 17.66
C ILE A 99 21.15 -0.24 17.90
N VAL A 100 20.48 -1.37 17.73
CA VAL A 100 21.06 -2.71 17.82
C VAL A 100 21.13 -3.32 16.43
N ILE A 101 22.29 -3.83 16.06
CA ILE A 101 22.60 -4.33 14.71
C ILE A 101 23.14 -5.75 14.82
N LYS A 102 22.57 -6.66 14.03
CA LYS A 102 23.16 -7.97 13.72
C LYS A 102 23.48 -8.05 12.23
N VAL A 103 24.57 -8.73 11.91
CA VAL A 103 25.08 -8.87 10.54
C VAL A 103 25.15 -10.33 10.15
N LYS A 104 24.83 -10.62 8.88
CA LYS A 104 24.88 -11.97 8.32
C LYS A 104 26.32 -12.50 8.26
N LYS A 105 27.30 -11.61 8.07
CA LYS A 105 28.73 -11.91 7.93
C LYS A 105 29.56 -10.87 8.68
N ASP A 106 30.77 -11.26 9.04
CA ASP A 106 31.71 -10.38 9.73
C ASP A 106 31.99 -9.10 8.93
N VAL A 107 31.85 -7.94 9.59
CA VAL A 107 32.11 -6.61 9.00
C VAL A 107 33.23 -5.95 9.75
N ARG A 108 34.24 -5.42 9.04
CA ARG A 108 35.36 -4.68 9.65
C ARG A 108 35.16 -3.18 9.49
N TYR A 109 35.48 -2.44 10.53
CA TYR A 109 35.43 -0.98 10.58
C TYR A 109 34.09 -0.34 10.18
N PRO A 110 32.90 -0.93 10.48
CA PRO A 110 31.66 -0.25 10.14
C PRO A 110 31.48 1.02 10.96
N LYS A 111 30.86 2.02 10.34
CA LYS A 111 30.50 3.29 10.97
C LYS A 111 29.00 3.54 10.85
N LEU A 112 28.39 4.03 11.92
CA LEU A 112 27.03 4.55 11.92
C LEU A 112 27.02 6.00 12.40
N THR A 113 26.23 6.84 11.74
CA THR A 113 26.05 8.26 12.10
C THR A 113 24.56 8.56 12.15
N VAL A 114 24.08 9.06 13.29
CA VAL A 114 22.69 9.46 13.50
C VAL A 114 22.62 10.97 13.61
N SER A 115 21.79 11.58 12.79
CA SER A 115 21.63 13.03 12.71
C SER A 115 20.17 13.42 12.88
N LYS A 116 19.89 14.45 13.69
CA LYS A 116 18.62 15.16 13.68
C LYS A 116 18.62 16.18 12.55
N LEU A 117 17.52 16.20 11.79
CA LEU A 117 17.29 17.17 10.73
C LEU A 117 16.32 18.24 11.24
N SER A 118 16.55 19.48 10.80
CA SER A 118 15.68 20.61 11.13
C SER A 118 14.37 20.62 10.35
N ASP A 119 14.34 19.94 9.20
CA ASP A 119 13.23 19.91 8.27
C ASP A 119 13.23 18.56 7.54
N ILE A 120 12.16 18.28 6.81
CA ILE A 120 12.09 17.13 5.91
C ILE A 120 13.24 17.20 4.90
N PRO A 121 13.89 16.06 4.53
CA PRO A 121 14.94 16.08 3.51
C PRO A 121 14.41 16.71 2.21
N THR A 122 15.11 17.74 1.72
CA THR A 122 14.74 18.47 0.51
C THR A 122 14.61 17.48 -0.64
N LYS A 123 13.41 17.38 -1.24
CA LYS A 123 13.00 16.35 -2.21
C LYS A 123 12.53 15.03 -1.57
N THR A 124 11.64 15.05 -0.59
CA THR A 124 10.89 13.83 -0.23
C THR A 124 9.40 14.18 -0.10
N PRO A 125 8.47 13.26 -0.41
CA PRO A 125 7.05 13.49 -0.14
C PRO A 125 6.83 13.71 1.35
N LEU A 126 5.75 14.40 1.73
CA LEU A 126 5.43 14.52 3.15
C LEU A 126 5.13 13.13 3.73
N PRO A 127 5.64 12.80 4.93
CA PRO A 127 5.25 11.59 5.61
C PRO A 127 3.78 11.69 6.04
N GLU A 128 3.12 10.54 6.12
CA GLU A 128 1.78 10.45 6.68
C GLU A 128 1.80 10.80 8.17
N GLY A 129 0.78 11.55 8.64
CA GLY A 129 0.59 11.92 10.04
C GLY A 129 1.33 13.20 10.47
N ILE A 130 1.46 13.40 11.78
CA ILE A 130 2.07 14.57 12.40
C ILE A 130 3.53 14.26 12.74
N PRO A 131 4.52 14.86 12.06
CA PRO A 131 5.93 14.56 12.30
C PRO A 131 6.38 15.09 13.67
N TYR A 132 7.01 14.23 14.46
CA TYR A 132 7.66 14.58 15.72
C TYR A 132 9.13 14.97 15.50
N GLN A 133 9.87 14.14 14.75
CA GLN A 133 11.29 14.40 14.50
C GLN A 133 11.79 13.72 13.23
N TYR A 134 12.48 14.50 12.39
CA TYR A 134 13.20 14.02 11.21
C TYR A 134 14.64 13.64 11.57
N LEU A 135 15.06 12.51 11.03
CA LEU A 135 16.32 11.85 11.37
C LEU A 135 16.99 11.35 10.09
N GLN A 136 18.31 11.31 10.09
CA GLN A 136 19.10 10.62 9.06
C GLN A 136 20.04 9.65 9.75
N ILE A 137 20.04 8.39 9.30
CA ILE A 137 21.01 7.39 9.74
C ILE A 137 21.88 7.04 8.54
N ASN A 138 23.11 7.55 8.55
CA ASN A 138 24.12 7.24 7.55
C ASN A 138 25.01 6.11 8.02
N ASN A 139 25.47 5.28 7.09
CA ASN A 139 26.31 4.14 7.41
C ASN A 139 27.50 4.01 6.44
N ILE A 140 28.56 3.34 6.90
CA ILE A 140 29.67 2.86 6.07
C ILE A 140 29.85 1.38 6.40
N GLY A 141 29.77 0.51 5.39
CA GLY A 141 29.98 -0.93 5.53
C GLY A 141 28.78 -1.71 6.10
N LEU A 142 27.61 -1.07 6.28
CA LEU A 142 26.40 -1.68 6.83
C LEU A 142 25.23 -1.56 5.84
N ASN A 143 25.49 -1.91 4.59
CA ASN A 143 24.50 -1.98 3.51
C ASN A 143 23.46 -3.09 3.81
N GLU A 144 22.26 -2.99 3.24
CA GLU A 144 21.14 -3.91 3.52
C GLU A 144 21.48 -5.39 3.31
N ASP A 145 22.29 -5.71 2.31
CA ASP A 145 22.72 -7.08 2.02
C ASP A 145 23.48 -7.73 3.18
N VAL A 146 24.17 -6.92 3.96
CA VAL A 146 25.01 -7.35 5.09
C VAL A 146 24.20 -7.48 6.38
N LEU A 147 23.12 -6.72 6.51
CA LEU A 147 22.29 -6.67 7.71
C LEU A 147 21.45 -7.93 7.85
N GLU A 148 21.38 -8.45 9.06
CA GLU A 148 20.47 -9.53 9.46
C GLU A 148 19.28 -8.97 10.22
N GLU A 149 19.54 -8.12 11.21
CA GLU A 149 18.51 -7.49 12.05
C GLU A 149 18.96 -6.08 12.45
N VAL A 150 18.05 -5.11 12.40
CA VAL A 150 18.25 -3.78 12.98
C VAL A 150 17.03 -3.42 13.81
N ASN A 151 17.25 -3.19 15.10
CA ASN A 151 16.25 -2.68 16.04
C ASN A 151 16.63 -1.26 16.44
N ILE A 152 15.67 -0.34 16.31
CA ILE A 152 15.84 1.08 16.64
C ILE A 152 14.89 1.41 17.78
N THR A 153 15.45 1.80 18.92
CA THR A 153 14.70 2.25 20.10
C THR A 153 14.69 3.77 20.12
N PHE A 154 13.52 4.37 20.25
CA PHE A 154 13.33 5.82 20.26
C PHE A 154 12.29 6.24 21.30
N ARG A 155 12.26 7.53 21.63
CA ARG A 155 11.34 8.09 22.61
C ARG A 155 10.55 9.26 22.03
N VAL A 156 9.34 9.46 22.57
CA VAL A 156 8.45 10.58 22.25
C VAL A 156 7.93 11.18 23.56
N GLU A 157 7.87 12.51 23.64
CA GLU A 157 7.36 13.21 24.82
C GLU A 157 5.86 13.00 25.00
N LYS A 158 5.43 12.70 26.24
CA LYS A 158 4.02 12.51 26.58
C LYS A 158 3.20 13.77 26.34
N THR A 159 3.77 14.94 26.60
CA THR A 159 3.14 16.25 26.33
C THR A 159 2.83 16.40 24.85
N TRP A 160 3.79 16.11 23.97
CA TRP A 160 3.59 16.19 22.52
C TRP A 160 2.50 15.22 22.02
N ILE A 161 2.46 14.00 22.54
CA ILE A 161 1.40 13.02 22.21
C ILE A 161 0.02 13.60 22.59
N ASN A 162 -0.12 14.12 23.81
CA ASN A 162 -1.38 14.65 24.31
C ASN A 162 -1.82 15.92 23.55
N GLU A 163 -0.89 16.84 23.29
CA GLU A 163 -1.16 18.11 22.58
C GLU A 163 -1.63 17.88 21.14
N ASN A 164 -1.16 16.81 20.51
CA ASN A 164 -1.56 16.45 19.15
C ASN A 164 -2.76 15.48 19.09
N ASN A 165 -3.42 15.23 20.22
CA ASN A 165 -4.56 14.30 20.35
C ASN A 165 -4.24 12.88 19.87
N LEU A 166 -3.00 12.45 20.04
CA LEU A 166 -2.49 11.13 19.64
C LEU A 166 -2.67 10.12 20.77
N THR A 167 -2.65 8.84 20.43
CA THR A 167 -2.65 7.73 21.40
C THR A 167 -1.26 7.09 21.47
N ARG A 168 -1.02 6.26 22.50
CA ARG A 168 0.22 5.47 22.58
C ARG A 168 0.46 4.64 21.30
N ASP A 169 -0.58 4.02 20.76
CA ASP A 169 -0.42 3.08 19.64
C ASP A 169 -0.30 3.79 18.28
N SER A 170 -0.65 5.08 18.24
CA SER A 170 -0.55 5.92 17.05
C SER A 170 0.87 6.32 16.64
N ILE A 171 1.88 6.01 17.45
CA ILE A 171 3.26 6.40 17.15
C ILE A 171 3.90 5.34 16.25
N LYS A 172 4.43 5.79 15.11
CA LYS A 172 5.17 4.95 14.14
C LYS A 172 6.50 5.58 13.78
N LEU A 173 7.49 4.74 13.53
CA LEU A 173 8.71 5.14 12.85
C LEU A 173 8.57 4.86 11.36
N PHE A 174 8.72 5.87 10.53
CA PHE A 174 8.75 5.72 9.07
C PHE A 174 10.20 5.74 8.58
N ARG A 175 10.46 4.95 7.54
CA ARG A 175 11.71 4.94 6.78
C ARG A 175 11.45 5.39 5.36
N PHE A 176 12.28 6.29 4.83
CA PHE A 176 12.20 6.69 3.44
C PHE A 176 12.89 5.66 2.53
N LEU A 177 12.22 5.29 1.43
CA LEU A 177 12.75 4.38 0.41
C LEU A 177 13.07 5.17 -0.85
N ASP A 178 14.34 5.52 -1.06
CA ASP A 178 14.78 6.37 -2.18
C ASP A 178 14.36 5.82 -3.55
N GLU A 179 14.47 4.49 -3.75
CA GLU A 179 14.13 3.82 -5.02
C GLU A 179 12.63 3.89 -5.36
N LYS A 180 11.78 3.92 -4.34
CA LYS A 180 10.32 3.97 -4.48
C LYS A 180 9.75 5.36 -4.28
N TRP A 181 10.56 6.28 -3.78
CA TRP A 181 10.17 7.64 -3.44
C TRP A 181 9.00 7.70 -2.45
N GLU A 182 8.99 6.82 -1.44
CA GLU A 182 7.89 6.69 -0.49
C GLU A 182 8.39 6.58 0.97
N TRP A 183 7.57 7.05 1.90
CA TRP A 183 7.74 6.75 3.32
C TRP A 183 7.02 5.44 3.64
N LYS A 184 7.75 4.48 4.20
CA LYS A 184 7.20 3.21 4.64
C LYS A 184 7.17 3.15 6.17
N ALA A 185 5.99 2.91 6.73
CA ALA A 185 5.84 2.64 8.16
C ALA A 185 6.59 1.35 8.53
N LEU A 186 7.39 1.42 9.59
CA LEU A 186 8.02 0.25 10.18
C LEU A 186 7.13 -0.37 11.24
N GLU A 187 7.27 -1.68 11.42
CA GLU A 187 6.68 -2.38 12.55
C GLU A 187 7.23 -1.75 13.83
N THR A 188 6.35 -1.02 14.53
CA THR A 188 6.67 -0.22 15.72
C THR A 188 5.82 -0.73 16.88
N TRP A 189 6.44 -1.01 18.00
CA TRP A 189 5.75 -1.44 19.22
C TRP A 189 6.19 -0.61 20.42
N HIS A 190 5.26 -0.44 21.36
CA HIS A 190 5.55 0.15 22.67
C HIS A 190 6.47 -0.78 23.46
N GLU A 191 7.52 -0.21 24.07
CA GLU A 191 8.46 -0.94 24.92
C GLU A 191 8.20 -0.62 26.40
N ARG A 192 8.30 0.66 26.77
CA ARG A 192 8.18 1.13 28.15
C ARG A 192 7.82 2.60 28.22
N GLU A 193 7.55 3.10 29.43
CA GLU A 193 7.32 4.51 29.70
C GLU A 193 8.03 4.96 30.98
N ASP A 194 8.37 6.24 31.03
CA ASP A 194 8.68 6.94 32.27
C ASP A 194 7.72 8.12 32.49
N ASN A 195 8.07 9.06 33.38
CA ASN A 195 7.22 10.20 33.69
C ASN A 195 7.12 11.23 32.56
N THR A 196 8.09 11.27 31.64
CA THR A 196 8.23 12.30 30.61
C THR A 196 8.02 11.74 29.21
N TYR A 197 8.51 10.52 28.96
CA TYR A 197 8.61 9.91 27.64
C TYR A 197 7.89 8.58 27.56
N VAL A 198 7.43 8.27 26.34
CA VAL A 198 7.08 6.92 25.91
C VAL A 198 8.20 6.39 25.02
N TYR A 199 8.65 5.17 25.27
CA TYR A 199 9.69 4.50 24.51
C TYR A 199 9.09 3.42 23.62
N TYR A 200 9.53 3.43 22.37
CA TYR A 200 9.11 2.52 21.32
C TYR A 200 10.34 1.85 20.72
N ALA A 201 10.13 0.67 20.15
CA ALA A 201 11.11 0.00 19.32
C ALA A 201 10.51 -0.28 17.95
N ALA A 202 11.37 -0.26 16.93
CA ALA A 202 10.99 -0.55 15.55
C ALA A 202 12.05 -1.39 14.83
N LYS A 203 11.58 -2.32 14.00
CA LYS A 203 12.42 -3.13 13.11
C LYS A 203 12.66 -2.41 11.79
N SER A 204 13.92 -2.27 11.39
CA SER A 204 14.29 -1.63 10.13
C SER A 204 15.07 -2.60 9.23
N PRO A 205 14.76 -2.66 7.92
CA PRO A 205 15.56 -3.46 6.99
C PRO A 205 16.93 -2.82 6.66
N GLY A 206 17.11 -1.55 7.00
CA GLY A 206 18.32 -0.80 6.70
C GLY A 206 18.31 0.60 7.25
N PHE A 207 19.25 1.42 6.80
CA PHE A 207 19.39 2.82 7.20
C PHE A 207 19.00 3.75 6.03
N SER A 208 18.50 4.94 6.34
CA SER A 208 18.00 5.95 5.39
C SER A 208 17.67 7.24 6.18
N TYR A 209 16.83 8.08 5.60
CA TYR A 209 16.02 9.04 6.34
C TYR A 209 14.90 8.33 7.11
N PHE A 210 14.63 8.87 8.29
CA PHE A 210 13.58 8.40 9.19
C PHE A 210 12.77 9.59 9.68
N VAL A 211 11.51 9.32 10.02
CA VAL A 211 10.67 10.27 10.74
C VAL A 211 9.86 9.54 11.79
N ILE A 212 9.89 10.05 13.02
CA ILE A 212 8.97 9.63 14.06
C ILE A 212 7.69 10.41 13.84
N THR A 213 6.56 9.72 13.71
CA THR A 213 5.28 10.34 13.40
C THR A 213 4.20 9.80 14.31
N GLY A 214 3.30 10.69 14.72
CA GLY A 214 1.98 10.31 15.22
C GLY A 214 0.98 10.22 14.08
N ILE A 215 0.50 9.03 13.78
CA ILE A 215 -0.60 8.82 12.85
C ILE A 215 -1.91 8.89 13.62
N ASN A 216 -2.69 9.95 13.44
CA ASN A 216 -4.08 9.90 13.87
C ASN A 216 -4.73 8.78 13.06
N GLU A 217 -4.82 7.59 13.65
CA GLU A 217 -5.55 6.48 13.07
C GLU A 217 -7.01 6.92 12.96
N THR A 218 -7.34 7.61 11.87
CA THR A 218 -8.60 7.35 11.21
C THR A 218 -8.50 5.89 10.84
N LYS A 219 -8.97 5.03 11.77
CA LYS A 219 -9.22 3.60 11.58
C LYS A 219 -9.41 3.37 10.09
N GLU A 220 -8.53 2.59 9.46
CA GLU A 220 -8.49 2.39 8.01
C GLU A 220 -9.90 2.54 7.42
N LYS A 221 -10.13 3.63 6.68
CA LYS A 221 -11.41 3.90 6.06
C LYS A 221 -11.59 2.86 4.96
N ILE A 222 -12.12 1.68 5.30
CA ILE A 222 -12.35 0.57 4.35
C ILE A 222 -13.36 0.99 3.27
N CYS A 223 -14.24 1.94 3.60
CA CYS A 223 -15.31 2.46 2.76
C CYS A 223 -15.78 3.82 3.28
N GLU A 224 -16.51 4.60 2.48
CA GLU A 224 -17.03 5.89 2.95
C GLU A 224 -18.26 5.72 3.85
N ASN A 225 -18.28 6.43 4.98
CA ASN A 225 -19.38 6.33 5.93
C ASN A 225 -20.72 6.67 5.25
N GLY A 226 -21.67 5.75 5.30
CA GLY A 226 -22.96 5.85 4.60
C GLY A 226 -22.99 5.25 3.18
N GLU A 227 -21.87 4.78 2.64
CA GLU A 227 -21.88 3.98 1.40
C GLU A 227 -22.65 2.69 1.61
N LYS A 228 -23.38 2.27 0.57
CA LYS A 228 -24.15 1.02 0.57
C LYS A 228 -23.60 0.06 -0.48
N ARG A 229 -23.63 -1.23 -0.17
CA ARG A 229 -23.34 -2.30 -1.12
C ARG A 229 -24.28 -3.48 -0.91
N CYS A 230 -24.40 -4.29 -1.94
CA CYS A 230 -24.98 -5.63 -1.83
C CYS A 230 -23.86 -6.66 -1.63
N TYR A 231 -24.01 -7.54 -0.65
CA TYR A 231 -23.19 -8.74 -0.49
C TYR A 231 -24.13 -9.96 -0.46
N GLY A 232 -24.35 -10.56 -1.63
CA GLY A 232 -25.35 -11.61 -1.81
C GLY A 232 -26.78 -11.11 -1.56
N LYS A 233 -27.45 -11.63 -0.52
CA LYS A 233 -28.79 -11.18 -0.10
C LYS A 233 -28.75 -10.06 0.96
N GLU A 234 -27.57 -9.61 1.37
CA GLU A 234 -27.42 -8.65 2.45
C GLU A 234 -27.10 -7.27 1.88
N MET A 235 -27.91 -6.29 2.26
CA MET A 235 -27.64 -4.88 2.04
C MET A 235 -26.81 -4.38 3.22
N GLN A 236 -25.59 -3.94 2.93
CA GLN A 236 -24.63 -3.46 3.92
C GLN A 236 -24.43 -1.97 3.76
N GLU A 237 -24.27 -1.27 4.88
CA GLU A 237 -23.88 0.13 4.95
C GLU A 237 -22.54 0.25 5.68
N CYS A 238 -21.67 1.10 5.16
CA CYS A 238 -20.37 1.32 5.74
C CYS A 238 -20.48 2.27 6.95
N ASN A 239 -19.86 1.88 8.08
CA ASN A 239 -19.74 2.74 9.27
C ASN A 239 -18.39 3.49 9.34
N GLY A 240 -17.67 3.56 8.22
CA GLY A 240 -16.31 4.11 8.11
C GLY A 240 -15.19 3.14 8.48
N THR A 241 -15.48 2.02 9.16
CA THR A 241 -14.45 1.05 9.62
C THR A 241 -14.72 -0.38 9.15
N GLY A 242 -15.83 -0.59 8.44
CA GLY A 242 -16.28 -1.88 7.95
C GLY A 242 -17.73 -1.84 7.48
N TRP A 243 -18.14 -2.92 6.82
CA TRP A 243 -19.48 -3.05 6.25
C TRP A 243 -20.42 -3.73 7.25
N VAL A 244 -21.51 -3.05 7.60
CA VAL A 244 -22.53 -3.54 8.53
C VAL A 244 -23.80 -3.89 7.78
N THR A 245 -24.32 -5.11 7.96
CA THR A 245 -25.58 -5.51 7.33
C THR A 245 -26.74 -4.71 7.94
N ILE A 246 -27.34 -3.82 7.15
CA ILE A 246 -28.49 -2.99 7.54
C ILE A 246 -29.83 -3.68 7.23
N LYS A 247 -29.86 -4.54 6.21
CA LYS A 247 -31.07 -5.28 5.83
C LYS A 247 -30.71 -6.56 5.10
N LYS A 248 -31.39 -7.66 5.43
CA LYS A 248 -31.34 -8.90 4.66
C LYS A 248 -32.55 -8.97 3.73
N CYS A 249 -32.31 -9.08 2.44
CA CYS A 249 -33.34 -9.15 1.42
C CYS A 249 -33.91 -10.57 1.34
N GLU A 250 -35.24 -10.69 1.21
CA GLU A 250 -35.91 -11.98 1.09
C GLU A 250 -35.52 -12.70 -0.21
N TYR A 251 -35.51 -11.97 -1.33
CA TYR A 251 -35.21 -12.51 -2.65
C TYR A 251 -33.76 -12.21 -3.07
N LYS A 252 -33.46 -10.96 -3.47
CA LYS A 252 -32.10 -10.53 -3.85
C LYS A 252 -31.89 -9.04 -3.53
N CYS A 253 -30.62 -8.67 -3.34
CA CYS A 253 -30.20 -7.27 -3.28
C CYS A 253 -29.82 -6.83 -4.70
N ASN A 254 -30.36 -5.70 -5.17
CA ASN A 254 -30.10 -5.17 -6.50
C ASN A 254 -28.88 -4.23 -6.44
N GLU A 255 -27.79 -4.62 -7.11
CA GLU A 255 -26.52 -3.89 -7.08
C GLU A 255 -26.59 -2.50 -7.72
N THR A 256 -27.50 -2.26 -8.66
CA THR A 256 -27.65 -0.97 -9.35
C THR A 256 -28.44 0.04 -8.54
N THR A 257 -29.49 -0.42 -7.85
CA THR A 257 -30.38 0.45 -7.06
C THR A 257 -30.04 0.45 -5.57
N LEU A 258 -29.09 -0.40 -5.14
CA LEU A 258 -28.70 -0.61 -3.75
C LEU A 258 -29.92 -0.82 -2.83
N SER A 259 -30.85 -1.66 -3.30
CA SER A 259 -32.15 -1.88 -2.65
C SER A 259 -32.54 -3.36 -2.64
N CYS A 260 -33.37 -3.76 -1.67
CA CYS A 260 -33.92 -5.11 -1.64
C CYS A 260 -35.09 -5.24 -2.61
N GLU A 261 -35.01 -6.21 -3.51
CA GLU A 261 -36.15 -6.60 -4.32
C GLU A 261 -37.07 -7.49 -3.51
N ASN A 262 -38.33 -7.06 -3.38
CA ASN A 262 -39.40 -7.89 -2.88
C ASN A 262 -39.98 -8.72 -4.03
N ARG A 263 -40.42 -9.95 -3.75
CA ARG A 263 -41.06 -10.85 -4.73
C ARG A 263 -42.50 -10.41 -5.04
N SER A 264 -42.66 -9.16 -5.43
CA SER A 264 -43.91 -8.58 -5.90
C SER A 264 -43.55 -7.47 -6.87
N LEU A 265 -43.39 -7.88 -8.14
CA LEU A 265 -43.59 -7.14 -9.40
C LEU A 265 -42.93 -7.92 -10.55
N ILE A 266 -43.43 -9.13 -10.82
CA ILE A 266 -43.41 -9.70 -12.18
C ILE A 266 -44.86 -9.73 -12.67
N VAL A 267 -45.54 -8.58 -12.64
CA VAL A 267 -46.78 -8.33 -13.40
C VAL A 267 -46.81 -6.86 -13.76
N SER A 268 -46.01 -6.47 -14.74
CA SER A 268 -46.17 -5.19 -15.44
C SER A 268 -45.24 -5.16 -16.63
N GLY A 269 -45.61 -5.95 -17.64
CA GLY A 269 -44.99 -5.97 -18.96
C GLY A 269 -46.02 -6.48 -19.97
N THR A 270 -46.73 -5.52 -20.56
CA THR A 270 -47.53 -5.63 -21.80
C THR A 270 -48.79 -6.51 -21.79
N GLY A 271 -49.96 -5.90 -21.65
CA GLY A 271 -51.21 -6.57 -21.96
C GLY A 271 -52.49 -5.78 -21.75
N VAL A 272 -52.50 -4.45 -21.91
CA VAL A 272 -53.77 -3.71 -21.92
C VAL A 272 -54.48 -4.01 -23.24
N CYS A 273 -55.56 -4.79 -23.20
CA CYS A 273 -56.46 -4.99 -24.33
C CYS A 273 -57.72 -4.12 -24.19
N LYS A 274 -58.45 -3.89 -25.28
CA LYS A 274 -59.75 -3.19 -25.19
C LYS A 274 -60.86 -4.20 -24.94
N SER A 275 -61.75 -3.88 -24.00
CA SER A 275 -62.86 -4.77 -23.62
C SER A 275 -63.71 -5.15 -24.85
N GLY A 276 -63.90 -6.45 -25.07
CA GLY A 276 -64.60 -7.01 -26.24
C GLY A 276 -63.70 -7.50 -27.37
N GLU A 277 -62.39 -7.23 -27.34
CA GLU A 277 -61.44 -7.85 -28.29
C GLU A 277 -61.30 -9.35 -28.01
N THR A 278 -61.08 -10.16 -29.05
CA THR A 278 -60.78 -11.59 -28.93
C THR A 278 -59.45 -11.94 -29.59
N LYS A 279 -58.64 -12.79 -28.94
CA LYS A 279 -57.39 -13.32 -29.53
C LYS A 279 -57.29 -14.82 -29.27
N CYS A 280 -56.48 -15.53 -30.05
CA CYS A 280 -56.14 -16.92 -29.76
C CYS A 280 -54.88 -16.98 -28.88
N GLU A 281 -54.92 -17.77 -27.81
CA GLU A 281 -53.75 -18.10 -27.01
C GLU A 281 -53.69 -19.61 -26.82
N GLY A 282 -52.78 -20.24 -27.57
CA GLY A 282 -52.71 -21.71 -27.69
C GLY A 282 -53.97 -22.30 -28.32
N LYS A 283 -54.64 -23.19 -27.59
CA LYS A 283 -55.90 -23.82 -28.01
C LYS A 283 -57.15 -23.03 -27.61
N SER A 284 -57.01 -21.90 -26.94
CA SER A 284 -58.14 -21.16 -26.36
C SER A 284 -58.38 -19.84 -27.08
N ILE A 285 -59.66 -19.49 -27.25
CA ILE A 285 -60.10 -18.14 -27.56
C ILE A 285 -60.14 -17.36 -26.24
N MET A 286 -59.39 -16.26 -26.20
CA MET A 286 -59.38 -15.29 -25.12
C MET A 286 -60.27 -14.11 -25.50
N GLU A 287 -60.98 -13.54 -24.53
CA GLU A 287 -61.76 -12.31 -24.65
C GLU A 287 -61.28 -11.31 -23.62
N CYS A 288 -61.13 -10.06 -24.03
CA CYS A 288 -60.75 -9.00 -23.13
C CYS A 288 -61.99 -8.53 -22.33
N ILE A 289 -61.94 -8.66 -21.01
CA ILE A 289 -62.98 -8.16 -20.11
C ILE A 289 -62.29 -7.26 -19.09
N GLU A 290 -62.68 -5.98 -19.05
CA GLU A 290 -62.12 -4.99 -18.11
C GLU A 290 -60.59 -4.81 -18.22
N GLY A 291 -60.05 -4.96 -19.43
CA GLY A 291 -58.62 -4.74 -19.72
C GLY A 291 -57.73 -5.97 -19.53
N GLU A 292 -58.32 -7.11 -19.13
CA GLU A 292 -57.60 -8.39 -18.99
C GLU A 292 -58.14 -9.45 -19.95
N TRP A 293 -57.24 -10.26 -20.51
CA TRP A 293 -57.58 -11.41 -21.35
C TRP A 293 -58.06 -12.59 -20.50
N LYS A 294 -59.34 -12.95 -20.63
CA LYS A 294 -59.95 -14.12 -19.98
C LYS A 294 -60.29 -15.20 -21.00
N VAL A 295 -60.22 -16.47 -20.62
CA VAL A 295 -60.56 -17.59 -21.52
C VAL A 295 -62.06 -17.57 -21.79
N LYS A 296 -62.44 -17.36 -23.05
CA LYS A 296 -63.84 -17.44 -23.51
C LYS A 296 -64.24 -18.86 -23.85
N LYS A 297 -63.38 -19.59 -24.56
CA LYS A 297 -63.64 -20.96 -25.03
C LYS A 297 -62.35 -21.70 -25.32
N VAL A 298 -62.26 -22.98 -24.99
CA VAL A 298 -61.14 -23.86 -25.39
C VAL A 298 -61.56 -24.67 -26.62
N CYS A 299 -60.72 -24.65 -27.66
CA CYS A 299 -60.92 -25.36 -28.92
C CYS A 299 -60.14 -26.68 -28.92
N GLU A 300 -60.78 -27.76 -29.36
CA GLU A 300 -60.19 -29.10 -29.31
C GLU A 300 -58.96 -29.26 -30.23
N TYR A 301 -59.05 -28.71 -31.46
CA TYR A 301 -58.01 -28.82 -32.50
C TYR A 301 -57.18 -27.54 -32.70
N GLY A 302 -57.39 -26.51 -31.88
CA GLY A 302 -56.65 -25.24 -31.95
C GLY A 302 -57.53 -24.04 -32.31
N CYS A 303 -56.95 -22.85 -32.20
CA CYS A 303 -57.62 -21.57 -32.44
C CYS A 303 -56.84 -20.78 -33.49
N LEU A 304 -57.53 -20.18 -34.46
CA LEU A 304 -56.95 -19.25 -35.43
C LEU A 304 -57.89 -18.06 -35.63
N ASN A 305 -57.36 -16.83 -35.57
CA ASN A 305 -58.11 -15.57 -35.75
C ASN A 305 -59.41 -15.47 -34.92
N GLY A 306 -59.39 -15.91 -33.66
CA GLY A 306 -60.53 -15.82 -32.75
C GLY A 306 -61.62 -16.89 -32.95
N SER A 307 -61.40 -17.89 -33.80
CA SER A 307 -62.33 -19.00 -34.04
C SER A 307 -61.66 -20.37 -33.86
N CYS A 308 -62.45 -21.37 -33.47
CA CYS A 308 -61.94 -22.75 -33.33
C CYS A 308 -61.75 -23.40 -34.70
N VAL A 309 -60.62 -24.05 -34.88
CA VAL A 309 -60.31 -24.85 -36.07
C VAL A 309 -60.89 -26.25 -35.88
N SER A 310 -61.41 -26.84 -36.96
CA SER A 310 -61.85 -28.24 -36.99
C SER A 310 -60.67 -29.19 -37.25
N LYS A 311 -60.88 -30.49 -37.00
CA LYS A 311 -59.88 -31.55 -37.24
C LYS A 311 -59.32 -31.46 -38.69
N PRO A 312 -57.99 -31.47 -38.88
CA PRO A 312 -57.40 -31.47 -40.22
C PRO A 312 -57.68 -32.82 -40.92
N GLU A 313 -58.17 -32.78 -42.16
CA GLU A 313 -58.25 -33.94 -43.04
C GLU A 313 -56.82 -34.31 -43.48
N THR A 314 -56.41 -35.54 -43.20
CA THR A 314 -55.05 -36.04 -43.46
C THR A 314 -54.89 -36.39 -44.93
N GLU A 315 -54.07 -35.65 -45.67
CA GLU A 315 -53.54 -36.11 -46.96
C GLU A 315 -52.16 -36.78 -46.77
N ASP A 316 -52.06 -37.99 -47.32
CA ASP A 316 -50.98 -38.96 -47.20
C ASP A 316 -49.60 -38.44 -47.64
N LEU A 317 -48.65 -38.35 -46.71
CA LEU A 317 -47.23 -38.19 -47.04
C LEU A 317 -46.69 -39.53 -47.57
N SER A 318 -46.48 -39.56 -48.88
CA SER A 318 -46.03 -40.75 -49.60
C SER A 318 -44.66 -41.25 -49.10
N TRP A 319 -44.60 -42.56 -48.94
CA TRP A 319 -43.46 -43.44 -48.65
C TRP A 319 -42.22 -43.25 -49.55
N ALA A 320 -42.30 -42.39 -50.58
CA ALA A 320 -41.20 -42.06 -51.48
C ALA A 320 -40.03 -41.32 -50.78
N PHE A 321 -40.30 -40.54 -49.73
CA PHE A 321 -39.24 -39.83 -48.98
C PHE A 321 -38.42 -40.75 -48.05
N VAL A 322 -39.02 -41.84 -47.58
CA VAL A 322 -38.35 -42.80 -46.68
C VAL A 322 -37.38 -43.71 -47.46
N LEU A 323 -37.72 -44.08 -48.70
CA LEU A 323 -36.82 -44.88 -49.55
C LEU A 323 -35.62 -44.06 -50.08
N GLY A 324 -35.79 -42.75 -50.30
CA GLY A 324 -34.71 -41.87 -50.76
C GLY A 324 -33.55 -41.73 -49.77
N LEU A 325 -33.82 -41.69 -48.47
CA LEU A 325 -32.78 -41.58 -47.43
C LEU A 325 -31.99 -42.88 -47.21
N VAL A 326 -32.61 -44.05 -47.44
CA VAL A 326 -31.93 -45.35 -47.31
C VAL A 326 -30.97 -45.60 -48.47
N ALA A 327 -31.30 -45.14 -49.69
CA ALA A 327 -30.42 -45.27 -50.85
C ALA A 327 -29.14 -44.41 -50.73
N VAL A 328 -29.26 -43.19 -50.19
CA VAL A 328 -28.10 -42.28 -50.01
C VAL A 328 -27.12 -42.80 -48.95
N LEU A 329 -27.62 -43.42 -47.88
CA LEU A 329 -26.77 -44.04 -46.85
C LEU A 329 -26.08 -45.31 -47.35
N GLY A 330 -26.73 -46.10 -48.21
CA GLY A 330 -26.13 -47.31 -48.80
C GLY A 330 -24.94 -47.02 -49.73
N VAL A 331 -25.01 -45.95 -50.53
CA VAL A 331 -23.92 -45.56 -51.47
C VAL A 331 -22.68 -45.05 -50.71
N LEU A 332 -22.87 -44.32 -49.60
CA LEU A 332 -21.74 -43.82 -48.80
C LEU A 332 -20.99 -44.93 -48.05
N VAL A 333 -21.66 -46.01 -47.65
CA VAL A 333 -21.01 -47.19 -47.05
C VAL A 333 -20.25 -48.00 -48.11
N TYR A 334 -20.76 -48.12 -49.33
CA TYR A 334 -20.09 -48.86 -50.42
C TYR A 334 -18.79 -48.18 -50.89
N PHE A 335 -18.77 -46.84 -51.03
CA PHE A 335 -17.55 -46.12 -51.43
C PHE A 335 -16.51 -45.96 -50.32
N GLY A 336 -16.91 -46.09 -49.04
CA GLY A 336 -15.99 -46.06 -47.89
C GLY A 336 -15.15 -47.33 -47.73
N PHE A 337 -15.59 -48.47 -48.26
CA PHE A 337 -14.90 -49.77 -48.09
C PHE A 337 -14.01 -50.19 -49.27
N VAL A 338 -14.08 -49.54 -50.43
CA VAL A 338 -13.31 -49.92 -51.65
C VAL A 338 -12.00 -49.11 -51.82
N ARG A 339 -11.70 -48.15 -50.93
CA ARG A 339 -10.38 -47.50 -50.85
C ARG A 339 -9.64 -47.91 -49.57
N LYS A 340 -9.27 -49.19 -49.50
CA LYS A 340 -8.17 -49.66 -48.66
C LYS A 340 -7.44 -50.79 -49.36
#